data_AF-A0A1C0S7F6-F1
#
_entry.id   AF-A0A1C0S7F6-F1
#
_cell.length_a   1.000
_cell.length_b   1.000
_cell.length_c   1.000
_cell.angle_alpha   90.00
_cell.angle_beta   90.00
_cell.angle_gamma   90.00
#
_symmetry.space_group_name_H-M   'P 1'
#
loop_
_entity.id
_entity.type
_entity.pdbx_description
1 polymer ?
#
loop_
_entity_poly.entity_id
_entity_poly.type
_entity_poly.pdbx_seq_one_letter_code
_entity_poly.pdbx_strand_id
1 'polypeptide(L)'
;MFKGVVKALSALWIVGFWSPVHAGAERAVEALFACDIGFFEVFASERAAFSPREVRISYLSEQRIEIVKFDPPVEALGLRLTGYRQQTGFYYGARPTSFEWGFQVDETPAGAALALRDHFPEGFEGGDESLMALKFPPVTHRSFSVSKPRLAGETGADLHCSVSRENLDNIWALPDVVNQFSEEWDTKGRWWVRIIDWFLVRGREIRDLVAATDLTRNRHHFG
;
A
#
# COMPACT_ATOMS: atom_id res chain seq x y z
N MET A 1 -54.61 20.20 46.31
CA MET A 1 -54.31 18.89 45.70
C MET A 1 -53.13 19.06 44.75
N PHE A 2 -51.93 18.72 45.19
CA PHE A 2 -50.70 18.74 44.39
C PHE A 2 -50.39 17.31 43.93
N LYS A 3 -50.36 17.09 42.62
CA LYS A 3 -49.74 15.96 41.89
C LYS A 3 -49.29 16.59 40.57
N GLY A 4 -48.01 16.86 40.28
CA GLY A 4 -46.84 15.99 40.38
C GLY A 4 -46.81 15.12 39.12
N VAL A 5 -45.96 15.38 38.12
CA VAL A 5 -44.63 14.73 37.88
C VAL A 5 -44.70 14.30 36.39
N VAL A 6 -43.72 14.38 35.49
CA VAL A 6 -42.35 14.87 35.41
C VAL A 6 -42.05 15.03 33.91
N LYS A 7 -41.28 16.06 33.55
CA LYS A 7 -40.72 16.23 32.20
C LYS A 7 -39.83 15.02 31.87
N ALA A 8 -40.18 14.27 30.84
CA ALA A 8 -39.31 13.25 30.26
C ALA A 8 -38.10 13.95 29.61
N LEU A 9 -37.01 14.04 30.36
CA LEU A 9 -35.68 14.29 29.82
C LEU A 9 -35.21 12.99 29.19
N SER A 10 -35.35 12.88 27.87
CA SER A 10 -34.70 11.85 27.09
C SER A 10 -33.19 12.02 27.23
N ALA A 11 -32.58 11.16 28.03
CA ALA A 11 -31.14 10.97 28.08
C ALA A 11 -30.69 10.43 26.73
N LEU A 12 -30.14 11.29 25.87
CA LEU A 12 -29.28 10.86 24.78
C LEU A 12 -27.99 10.33 25.42
N TRP A 13 -27.92 9.03 25.63
CA TRP A 13 -26.66 8.35 25.87
C TRP A 13 -25.87 8.40 24.57
N ILE A 14 -24.92 9.33 24.50
CA ILE A 14 -23.86 9.36 23.49
C ILE A 14 -22.98 8.16 23.80
N VAL A 15 -23.37 6.99 23.30
CA VAL A 15 -22.41 5.92 23.06
C VAL A 15 -21.44 6.53 22.05
N GLY A 16 -20.16 6.61 22.39
CA GLY A 16 -19.12 7.10 21.49
C GLY A 16 -19.09 6.20 20.26
N PHE A 17 -19.91 6.53 19.26
CA PHE A 17 -19.86 5.93 17.94
C PHE A 17 -18.55 6.42 17.33
N TRP A 18 -17.50 5.63 17.52
CA TRP A 18 -16.42 5.58 16.57
C TRP A 18 -17.08 5.40 15.21
N SER A 19 -16.94 6.41 14.35
CA SER A 19 -17.64 6.40 13.06
C SER A 19 -17.21 5.15 12.30
N PRO A 20 -18.09 4.48 11.54
CA PRO A 20 -17.74 3.26 10.78
C PRO A 20 -16.48 3.44 9.91
N VAL A 21 -16.25 4.66 9.45
CA VAL A 21 -15.05 5.12 8.73
C VAL A 21 -13.76 4.90 9.54
N HIS A 22 -13.71 5.29 10.81
CA HIS A 22 -12.52 5.08 11.66
C HIS A 22 -12.26 3.60 11.88
N ALA A 23 -13.31 2.82 12.17
CA ALA A 23 -13.20 1.37 12.33
C ALA A 23 -12.76 0.65 11.03
N GLY A 24 -13.05 1.23 9.85
CA GLY A 24 -12.54 0.73 8.57
C GLY A 24 -11.05 1.00 8.38
N ALA A 25 -10.59 2.22 8.70
CA ALA A 25 -9.18 2.57 8.63
C ALA A 25 -8.32 1.69 9.55
N GLU A 26 -8.74 1.48 10.80
CA GLU A 26 -8.05 0.61 11.74
C GLU A 26 -7.96 -0.83 11.23
N ARG A 27 -9.05 -1.40 10.74
CA ARG A 27 -9.05 -2.75 10.16
C ARG A 27 -8.09 -2.89 8.97
N ALA A 28 -7.99 -1.87 8.12
CA ALA A 28 -7.04 -1.87 7.02
C ALA A 28 -5.58 -1.78 7.49
N VAL A 29 -5.28 -0.96 8.50
CA VAL A 29 -3.94 -0.89 9.11
C VAL A 29 -3.59 -2.21 9.81
N GLU A 30 -4.53 -2.81 10.55
CA GLU A 30 -4.33 -4.11 11.19
C GLU A 30 -4.07 -5.23 10.17
N ALA A 31 -4.80 -5.22 9.04
CA ALA A 31 -4.59 -6.17 7.96
C ALA A 31 -3.19 -6.05 7.34
N LEU A 32 -2.59 -4.85 7.37
CA LEU A 32 -1.21 -4.66 6.92
C LEU A 32 -0.24 -5.50 7.77
N PHE A 33 -0.49 -5.69 9.07
CA PHE A 33 0.42 -6.42 9.97
C PHE A 33 0.51 -7.92 9.69
N ALA A 34 -0.32 -8.47 8.78
CA ALA A 34 -0.19 -9.83 8.28
C ALA A 34 0.91 -9.97 7.20
N CYS A 35 1.26 -8.87 6.52
CA CYS A 35 2.26 -8.87 5.45
C CYS A 35 1.97 -9.90 4.35
N ASP A 36 0.70 -9.99 3.94
CA ASP A 36 0.23 -10.87 2.87
C ASP A 36 -0.81 -10.18 1.96
N ILE A 37 -1.25 -10.89 0.93
CA ILE A 37 -2.19 -10.37 -0.07
C ILE A 37 -3.62 -10.17 0.44
N GLY A 38 -3.99 -10.77 1.57
CA GLY A 38 -5.28 -10.58 2.21
C GLY A 38 -5.52 -9.13 2.62
N PHE A 39 -4.44 -8.37 2.86
CA PHE A 39 -4.48 -6.92 3.03
C PHE A 39 -5.29 -6.23 1.93
N PHE A 40 -5.10 -6.60 0.66
CA PHE A 40 -5.74 -5.89 -0.45
C PHE A 40 -7.26 -6.08 -0.50
N GLU A 41 -7.74 -7.23 -0.05
CA GLU A 41 -9.18 -7.48 0.06
C GLU A 41 -9.80 -6.59 1.14
N VAL A 42 -9.18 -6.57 2.33
CA VAL A 42 -9.62 -5.69 3.43
C VAL A 42 -9.55 -4.23 2.99
N PHE A 43 -8.44 -3.80 2.42
CA PHE A 43 -8.24 -2.42 2.00
C PHE A 43 -9.26 -1.97 0.95
N ALA A 44 -9.58 -2.83 -0.02
CA ALA A 44 -10.62 -2.54 -1.00
C ALA A 44 -12.01 -2.44 -0.36
N SER A 45 -12.32 -3.31 0.60
CA SER A 45 -13.61 -3.28 1.33
C SER A 45 -13.76 -2.03 2.22
N GLU A 46 -12.65 -1.55 2.78
CA GLU A 46 -12.61 -0.40 3.70
C GLU A 46 -12.21 0.91 3.01
N ARG A 47 -12.15 0.95 1.67
CA ARG A 47 -11.71 2.12 0.89
C ARG A 47 -12.46 3.41 1.23
N ALA A 48 -13.73 3.32 1.64
CA ALA A 48 -14.55 4.46 2.03
C ALA A 48 -14.04 5.16 3.31
N ALA A 49 -13.16 4.51 4.08
CA ALA A 49 -12.46 5.11 5.20
C ALA A 49 -11.39 6.12 4.76
N PHE A 50 -10.95 6.05 3.50
CA PHE A 50 -9.85 6.82 2.96
C PHE A 50 -10.36 7.85 1.97
N SER A 51 -9.86 9.09 2.07
CA SER A 51 -10.23 10.20 1.17
C SER A 51 -9.09 10.48 0.18
N PRO A 52 -8.98 9.71 -0.93
CA PRO A 52 -7.88 9.87 -1.87
C PRO A 52 -8.00 11.21 -2.62
N ARG A 53 -6.90 11.96 -2.64
CA ARG A 53 -6.84 13.29 -3.27
C ARG A 53 -5.98 13.33 -4.52
N GLU A 54 -4.85 12.62 -4.49
CA GLU A 54 -3.85 12.65 -5.54
C GLU A 54 -3.22 11.26 -5.67
N VAL A 55 -2.96 10.83 -6.90
CA VAL A 55 -2.19 9.62 -7.19
C VAL A 55 -0.94 10.04 -7.96
N ARG A 56 0.23 9.65 -7.47
CA ARG A 56 1.53 9.87 -8.11
C ARG A 56 2.15 8.53 -8.47
N ILE A 57 2.66 8.44 -9.70
CA ILE A 57 3.40 7.27 -10.18
C ILE A 57 4.79 7.73 -10.57
N SER A 58 5.80 7.14 -9.96
CA SER A 58 7.22 7.45 -10.18
C SER A 58 7.98 6.19 -10.57
N TYR A 59 8.89 6.33 -11.52
CA TYR A 59 9.83 5.28 -11.92
C TYR A 59 11.23 5.70 -11.49
N LEU A 60 11.82 4.96 -10.54
CA LEU A 60 13.14 5.26 -10.00
C LEU A 60 14.03 4.03 -10.14
N SER A 61 15.05 4.15 -10.99
CA SER A 61 15.94 3.04 -11.33
C SER A 61 15.14 1.80 -11.80
N GLU A 62 15.10 0.76 -10.96
CA GLU A 62 14.41 -0.51 -11.17
C GLU A 62 13.14 -0.63 -10.32
N GLN A 63 12.50 0.48 -9.96
CA GLN A 63 11.32 0.51 -9.11
C GLN A 63 10.19 1.30 -9.75
N ARG A 64 8.98 0.73 -9.69
CA ARG A 64 7.72 1.47 -9.90
C ARG A 64 7.16 1.78 -8.52
N ILE A 65 6.94 3.05 -8.23
CA ILE A 65 6.42 3.55 -6.95
C ILE A 65 5.11 4.28 -7.23
N GLU A 66 4.08 3.92 -6.49
CA GLU A 66 2.73 4.48 -6.60
C GLU A 66 2.31 5.00 -5.23
N ILE A 67 1.89 6.26 -5.17
CA ILE A 67 1.56 6.94 -3.92
C ILE A 67 0.17 7.56 -4.07
N VAL A 68 -0.71 7.27 -3.12
CA VAL A 68 -2.00 7.94 -2.95
C VAL A 68 -1.90 8.86 -1.76
N LYS A 69 -2.16 10.14 -1.95
CA LYS A 69 -2.28 11.09 -0.86
C LYS A 69 -3.70 11.11 -0.32
N PHE A 70 -3.85 11.10 1.00
CA PHE A 70 -5.12 11.32 1.69
C PHE A 70 -5.28 12.80 2.05
N ASP A 71 -6.45 13.36 1.75
CA ASP A 71 -6.83 14.72 2.15
C ASP A 71 -8.35 14.77 2.43
N PRO A 72 -8.77 14.90 3.70
CA PRO A 72 -7.92 15.04 4.89
C PRO A 72 -7.18 13.74 5.27
N PRO A 73 -6.11 13.81 6.08
CA PRO A 73 -5.49 12.63 6.69
C PRO A 73 -6.48 11.85 7.57
N VAL A 74 -6.21 10.56 7.74
CA VAL A 74 -7.10 9.60 8.42
C VAL A 74 -6.44 9.15 9.72
N GLU A 75 -7.18 9.16 10.82
CA GLU A 75 -6.68 8.69 12.12
C GLU A 75 -6.98 7.19 12.28
N ALA A 76 -5.98 6.39 12.62
CA ALA A 76 -6.13 4.95 12.87
C ALA A 76 -5.06 4.45 13.85
N LEU A 77 -5.42 3.69 14.88
CA LEU A 77 -4.46 3.12 15.85
C LEU A 77 -3.52 4.18 16.49
N GLY A 78 -4.03 5.40 16.69
CA GLY A 78 -3.23 6.51 17.22
C GLY A 78 -2.19 7.09 16.24
N LEU A 79 -2.31 6.77 14.94
CA LEU A 79 -1.49 7.29 13.85
C LEU A 79 -2.31 8.17 12.92
N ARG A 80 -1.66 9.20 12.39
CA ARG A 80 -2.23 10.08 11.37
C ARG A 80 -1.76 9.67 9.97
N LEU A 81 -2.58 8.86 9.29
CA LEU A 81 -2.31 8.35 7.95
C LEU A 81 -2.47 9.45 6.90
N THR A 82 -1.39 9.77 6.20
CA THR A 82 -1.35 10.80 5.15
C THR A 82 -1.38 10.27 3.74
N GLY A 83 -1.15 8.96 3.57
CA GLY A 83 -1.22 8.33 2.27
C GLY A 83 -1.05 6.82 2.29
N TYR A 84 -1.11 6.26 1.10
CA TYR A 84 -0.85 4.86 0.82
C TYR A 84 0.25 4.76 -0.24
N ARG A 85 1.15 3.79 -0.09
CA ARG A 85 2.28 3.57 -0.98
C ARG A 85 2.31 2.12 -1.44
N GLN A 86 2.55 1.91 -2.71
CA GLN A 86 2.97 0.64 -3.31
C GLN A 86 4.28 0.81 -4.04
N GLN A 87 5.11 -0.22 -3.99
CA GLN A 87 6.34 -0.27 -4.74
C GLN A 87 6.56 -1.67 -5.30
N THR A 88 6.96 -1.73 -6.56
CA THR A 88 7.37 -2.96 -7.23
C THR A 88 8.81 -2.81 -7.68
N GLY A 89 9.69 -3.69 -7.20
CA GLY A 89 11.10 -3.77 -7.61
C GLY A 89 11.31 -4.75 -8.76
N PHE A 90 12.20 -4.42 -9.68
CA PHE A 90 12.52 -5.17 -10.91
C PHE A 90 14.02 -5.39 -11.03
N TYR A 91 14.60 -6.34 -10.29
CA TYR A 91 16.04 -6.63 -10.42
C TYR A 91 16.33 -7.39 -11.74
N TYR A 92 17.07 -6.77 -12.66
CA TYR A 92 17.57 -7.36 -13.92
C TYR A 92 16.55 -8.18 -14.73
N GLY A 93 15.37 -7.60 -15.03
CA GLY A 93 14.41 -8.26 -15.92
C GLY A 93 13.03 -7.60 -15.99
N ALA A 94 12.13 -8.21 -16.77
CA ALA A 94 10.74 -7.77 -16.88
C ALA A 94 9.84 -8.28 -15.74
N ARG A 95 10.37 -9.12 -14.83
CA ARG A 95 9.59 -9.74 -13.75
C ARG A 95 9.84 -9.01 -12.43
N PRO A 96 8.78 -8.67 -11.66
CA PRO A 96 8.93 -8.18 -10.30
C PRO A 96 9.72 -9.14 -9.42
N THR A 97 10.65 -8.61 -8.63
CA THR A 97 11.49 -9.36 -7.68
C THR A 97 11.11 -9.11 -6.24
N SER A 98 10.56 -7.93 -5.94
CA SER A 98 10.07 -7.57 -4.62
C SER A 98 8.86 -6.67 -4.72
N PHE A 99 8.06 -6.71 -3.67
CA PHE A 99 6.84 -5.95 -3.53
C PHE A 99 6.83 -5.31 -2.15
N GLU A 100 6.55 -4.01 -2.10
CA GLU A 100 6.31 -3.30 -0.86
C GLU A 100 4.97 -2.58 -0.93
N TRP A 101 4.23 -2.55 0.18
CA TRP A 101 3.01 -1.76 0.29
C TRP A 101 2.75 -1.33 1.72
N GLY A 102 2.01 -0.24 1.90
CA GLY A 102 1.54 0.19 3.20
C GLY A 102 1.19 1.67 3.27
N PHE A 103 1.24 2.25 4.47
CA PHE A 103 0.74 3.60 4.74
C PHE A 103 1.86 4.59 5.04
N GLN A 104 1.67 5.84 4.62
CA GLN A 104 2.48 6.97 5.05
C GLN A 104 1.80 7.63 6.24
N VAL A 105 2.57 8.03 7.24
CA VAL A 105 2.09 8.61 8.50
C VAL A 105 2.88 9.86 8.86
N ASP A 106 2.27 10.81 9.58
CA ASP A 106 2.92 12.08 9.96
C ASP A 106 3.94 11.93 11.10
N GLU A 107 3.97 10.78 11.78
CA GLU A 107 4.87 10.47 12.89
C GLU A 107 6.30 10.16 12.44
N THR A 108 7.27 10.33 13.35
CA THR A 108 8.62 9.78 13.14
C THR A 108 8.60 8.25 13.22
N PRO A 109 9.60 7.53 12.68
CA PRO A 109 9.65 6.07 12.79
C PRO A 109 9.53 5.55 14.24
N ALA A 110 10.21 6.20 15.18
CA ALA A 110 10.11 5.86 16.60
C ALA A 110 8.73 6.16 17.19
N GLY A 111 8.10 7.28 16.80
CA GLY A 111 6.75 7.64 17.23
C GLY A 111 5.71 6.64 16.74
N ALA A 112 5.82 6.23 15.46
CA ALA A 112 4.93 5.25 14.89
C ALA A 112 5.12 3.85 15.51
N ALA A 113 6.36 3.41 15.73
CA ALA A 113 6.64 2.15 16.43
C ALA A 113 6.07 2.14 17.86
N LEU A 114 6.12 3.28 18.57
CA LEU A 114 5.54 3.43 19.89
C LEU A 114 4.01 3.34 19.88
N ALA A 115 3.35 3.95 18.88
CA ALA A 115 1.90 3.85 18.70
C ALA A 115 1.47 2.39 18.44
N LEU A 116 2.29 1.62 17.72
CA LEU A 116 2.00 0.25 17.34
C LEU A 116 2.44 -0.83 18.35
N ARG A 117 2.99 -0.45 19.52
CA ARG A 117 3.57 -1.42 20.47
C ARG A 117 2.61 -2.53 20.93
N ASP A 118 1.32 -2.23 21.02
CA ASP A 118 0.31 -3.20 21.48
C ASP A 118 0.03 -4.26 20.41
N HIS A 119 0.32 -3.96 19.14
CA HIS A 119 0.20 -4.88 18.00
C HIS A 119 1.49 -5.66 17.71
N PHE A 120 2.62 -5.20 18.27
CA PHE A 120 3.95 -5.81 18.12
C PHE A 120 4.62 -5.99 19.48
N PRO A 121 4.14 -6.93 20.32
CA PRO A 121 4.64 -7.11 21.68
C PRO A 121 6.10 -7.57 21.74
N GLU A 122 6.60 -8.23 20.69
CA GLU A 122 8.01 -8.58 20.54
C GLU A 122 8.90 -7.35 20.29
N GLY A 123 8.30 -6.23 19.86
CA GLY A 123 8.97 -4.97 19.61
C GLY A 123 9.52 -4.83 18.20
N PHE A 124 10.36 -3.81 18.05
CA PHE A 124 11.04 -3.46 16.81
C PHE A 124 12.56 -3.39 17.03
N GLU A 125 13.33 -3.76 16.02
CA GLU A 125 14.78 -3.61 16.00
C GLU A 125 15.23 -2.76 14.81
N GLY A 126 16.36 -2.08 14.93
CA GLY A 126 16.92 -1.27 13.85
C GLY A 126 17.53 0.04 14.34
N GLY A 127 17.48 1.07 13.50
CA GLY A 127 18.04 2.38 13.80
C GLY A 127 17.15 3.51 13.28
N ASP A 128 17.69 4.72 13.25
CA ASP A 128 16.94 5.94 12.95
C ASP A 128 16.24 5.92 11.58
N GLU A 129 16.78 5.19 10.61
CA GLU A 129 16.25 5.09 9.24
C GLU A 129 15.13 4.06 9.10
N SER A 130 15.19 2.97 9.86
CA SER A 130 14.29 1.84 9.71
C SER A 130 14.25 0.99 10.98
N LEU A 131 13.03 0.64 11.38
CA LEU A 131 12.69 -0.24 12.48
C LEU A 131 11.89 -1.43 11.92
N MET A 132 12.45 -2.64 12.01
CA MET A 132 11.82 -3.87 11.58
C MET A 132 11.10 -4.54 12.76
N ALA A 133 9.88 -5.00 12.55
CA ALA A 133 9.13 -5.73 13.58
C ALA A 133 9.75 -7.11 13.84
N LEU A 134 10.02 -7.44 15.10
CA LEU A 134 10.64 -8.71 15.53
C LEU A 134 9.73 -9.93 15.34
N LYS A 135 8.43 -9.70 15.14
CA LYS A 135 7.43 -10.73 14.79
C LYS A 135 7.78 -11.50 13.51
N PHE A 136 8.54 -10.89 12.59
CA PHE A 136 8.90 -11.49 11.31
C PHE A 136 10.35 -12.00 11.34
N PRO A 137 10.60 -13.31 11.50
CA PRO A 137 11.97 -13.81 11.52
C PRO A 137 12.60 -13.65 10.12
N PRO A 138 13.92 -13.37 10.03
CA PRO A 138 14.61 -13.05 8.77
C PRO A 138 14.44 -14.08 7.64
N VAL A 139 14.16 -15.34 7.99
CA VAL A 139 13.98 -16.46 7.06
C VAL A 139 12.65 -16.41 6.30
N THR A 140 11.71 -15.57 6.70
CA THR A 140 10.35 -15.56 6.10
C THR A 140 10.26 -14.81 4.79
N HIS A 141 11.33 -14.09 4.38
CA HIS A 141 11.34 -13.22 3.19
C HIS A 141 10.12 -12.27 3.10
N ARG A 142 9.50 -12.04 4.25
CA ARG A 142 8.39 -11.13 4.54
C ARG A 142 8.81 -10.33 5.75
N SER A 143 8.58 -9.03 5.74
CA SER A 143 8.83 -8.20 6.91
C SER A 143 7.83 -7.06 6.97
N PHE A 144 7.55 -6.63 8.20
CA PHE A 144 6.90 -5.35 8.44
C PHE A 144 7.94 -4.39 9.01
N SER A 145 8.00 -3.19 8.45
CA SER A 145 8.96 -2.17 8.83
C SER A 145 8.31 -0.81 8.93
N VAL A 146 8.85 0.00 9.83
CA VAL A 146 8.61 1.43 9.93
C VAL A 146 9.88 2.14 9.49
N SER A 147 9.87 2.89 8.41
CA SER A 147 11.06 3.56 7.89
C SER A 147 10.85 5.03 7.61
N LYS A 148 11.93 5.80 7.47
CA LYS A 148 11.83 7.14 6.89
C LYS A 148 11.36 7.06 5.43
N PRO A 149 10.63 8.08 4.94
CA PRO A 149 10.28 8.19 3.55
C PRO A 149 11.51 8.22 2.64
N ARG A 150 11.43 7.55 1.49
CA ARG A 150 12.56 7.44 0.55
C ARG A 150 12.64 8.57 -0.46
N LEU A 151 11.55 9.32 -0.71
CA LEU A 151 11.55 10.38 -1.72
C LEU A 151 11.83 11.75 -1.08
N ALA A 152 12.58 12.58 -1.81
CA ALA A 152 12.88 13.93 -1.36
C ALA A 152 11.61 14.76 -1.17
N GLY A 153 11.49 15.41 0.00
CA GLY A 153 10.35 16.26 0.35
C GLY A 153 9.18 15.53 1.00
N GLU A 154 9.24 14.20 1.16
CA GLU A 154 8.32 13.46 2.03
C GLU A 154 8.72 13.64 3.51
N THR A 155 7.74 13.62 4.40
CA THR A 155 7.91 13.77 5.86
C THR A 155 7.21 12.64 6.60
N GLY A 156 7.57 12.43 7.87
CA GLY A 156 6.95 11.40 8.71
C GLY A 156 7.62 10.04 8.56
N ALA A 157 6.83 8.97 8.41
CA ALA A 157 7.29 7.59 8.29
C ALA A 157 6.43 6.76 7.33
N ASP A 158 7.03 5.71 6.77
CA ASP A 158 6.36 4.68 5.96
C ASP A 158 6.19 3.41 6.80
N LEU A 159 4.95 3.03 7.07
CA LEU A 159 4.57 1.69 7.56
C LEU A 159 4.43 0.78 6.36
N HIS A 160 5.25 -0.24 6.23
CA HIS A 160 5.18 -1.08 5.04
C HIS A 160 5.52 -2.54 5.30
N CYS A 161 4.84 -3.35 4.51
CA CYS A 161 5.16 -4.74 4.26
C CYS A 161 6.15 -4.82 3.12
N SER A 162 7.14 -5.70 3.24
CA SER A 162 8.05 -6.06 2.16
C SER A 162 8.01 -7.56 1.97
N VAL A 163 7.78 -8.02 0.74
CA VAL A 163 7.69 -9.44 0.41
C VAL A 163 8.50 -9.73 -0.86
N SER A 164 9.30 -10.80 -0.83
CA SER A 164 9.97 -11.30 -2.03
C SER A 164 8.99 -12.01 -2.96
N ARG A 165 9.29 -12.01 -4.27
CA ARG A 165 8.46 -12.72 -5.26
C ARG A 165 8.19 -14.18 -4.90
N GLU A 166 9.18 -14.87 -4.33
CA GLU A 166 9.10 -16.30 -3.99
C GLU A 166 7.98 -16.61 -2.98
N ASN A 167 7.52 -15.60 -2.24
CA ASN A 167 6.52 -15.75 -1.18
C ASN A 167 5.16 -15.17 -1.55
N LEU A 168 5.00 -14.70 -2.77
CA LEU A 168 3.76 -14.16 -3.31
C LEU A 168 3.26 -15.11 -4.40
N ASP A 169 2.39 -16.04 -4.01
CA ASP A 169 1.81 -17.11 -4.84
C ASP A 169 1.51 -16.65 -6.28
N ASN A 170 2.34 -17.01 -7.25
CA ASN A 170 2.19 -16.74 -8.70
C ASN A 170 1.67 -15.36 -9.12
N ILE A 171 1.60 -14.35 -8.24
CA ILE A 171 1.05 -13.05 -8.60
C ILE A 171 2.08 -12.31 -9.44
N TRP A 172 1.61 -11.83 -10.58
CA TRP A 172 2.45 -11.15 -11.55
C TRP A 172 2.53 -9.64 -11.31
N ALA A 173 1.57 -9.09 -10.56
CA ALA A 173 1.49 -7.70 -10.18
C ALA A 173 0.65 -7.54 -8.90
N LEU A 174 0.92 -6.49 -8.13
CA LEU A 174 0.00 -6.01 -7.10
C LEU A 174 -1.25 -5.43 -7.76
N PRO A 175 -2.39 -5.35 -7.05
CA PRO A 175 -3.56 -4.66 -7.57
C PRO A 175 -3.22 -3.19 -7.85
N ASP A 176 -3.58 -2.71 -9.04
CA ASP A 176 -3.38 -1.32 -9.43
C ASP A 176 -4.02 -0.38 -8.40
N VAL A 177 -3.23 0.57 -7.90
CA VAL A 177 -3.66 1.57 -6.92
C VAL A 177 -4.88 2.33 -7.42
N VAL A 178 -4.96 2.63 -8.72
CA VAL A 178 -6.12 3.32 -9.31
C VAL A 178 -7.38 2.46 -9.16
N ASN A 179 -7.28 1.14 -9.30
CA ASN A 179 -8.43 0.25 -9.14
C ASN A 179 -8.87 0.12 -7.67
N GLN A 180 -7.95 0.25 -6.71
CA GLN A 180 -8.28 0.22 -5.27
C GLN A 180 -9.13 1.43 -4.84
N PHE A 181 -8.95 2.58 -5.50
CA PHE A 181 -9.59 3.84 -5.14
C PHE A 181 -10.61 4.37 -6.17
N SER A 182 -10.92 3.64 -7.26
CA SER A 182 -11.83 4.14 -8.31
C SER A 182 -13.16 3.39 -8.43
N GLU A 183 -14.24 4.10 -8.08
CA GLU A 183 -15.46 4.07 -8.90
C GLU A 183 -15.65 5.41 -9.67
N GLU A 184 -15.10 6.54 -9.19
CA GLU A 184 -15.36 7.89 -9.72
C GLU A 184 -14.17 8.59 -10.41
N TRP A 185 -12.97 8.00 -10.47
CA TRP A 185 -11.82 8.64 -11.14
C TRP A 185 -11.99 8.59 -12.67
N ASP A 186 -12.21 9.76 -13.26
CA ASP A 186 -12.65 10.05 -14.64
C ASP A 186 -12.05 9.15 -15.75
N THR A 187 -12.97 8.66 -16.59
CA THR A 187 -12.81 7.99 -17.90
C THR A 187 -11.64 8.43 -18.79
N LYS A 188 -11.17 9.68 -18.70
CA LYS A 188 -10.01 10.16 -19.49
C LYS A 188 -8.64 9.64 -19.00
N GLY A 189 -8.48 9.38 -17.70
CA GLY A 189 -7.22 8.84 -17.15
C GLY A 189 -7.02 7.35 -17.48
N ARG A 190 -8.13 6.59 -17.53
CA ARG A 190 -8.15 5.14 -17.82
C ARG A 190 -7.56 4.77 -19.18
N TRP A 191 -7.71 5.63 -20.19
CA TRP A 191 -7.20 5.34 -21.54
C TRP A 191 -5.68 5.50 -21.63
N TRP A 192 -5.11 6.52 -20.98
CA TRP A 192 -3.67 6.78 -21.01
C TRP A 192 -2.86 5.74 -20.22
N VAL A 193 -3.36 5.31 -19.06
CA VAL A 193 -2.69 4.26 -18.25
C VAL A 193 -2.68 2.92 -18.99
N ARG A 194 -3.80 2.52 -19.63
CA ARG A 194 -3.85 1.31 -20.47
C ARG A 194 -2.91 1.35 -21.67
N ILE A 195 -2.72 2.53 -22.27
CA ILE A 195 -1.78 2.69 -23.38
C ILE A 195 -0.34 2.56 -22.90
N ILE A 196 0.02 3.20 -21.80
CA ILE A 196 1.39 3.15 -21.25
C ILE A 196 1.72 1.72 -20.79
N ASP A 197 0.80 1.04 -20.11
CA ASP A 197 0.96 -0.35 -19.69
C ASP A 197 1.10 -1.30 -20.90
N TRP A 198 0.28 -1.11 -21.94
CA TRP A 198 0.41 -1.86 -23.19
C TRP A 198 1.77 -1.63 -23.88
N PHE A 199 2.27 -0.40 -23.92
CA PHE A 199 3.58 -0.09 -24.52
C PHE A 199 4.76 -0.61 -23.71
N LEU A 200 4.70 -0.58 -22.38
CA LEU A 200 5.80 -1.00 -21.52
C LEU A 200 5.87 -2.51 -21.29
N VAL A 201 4.71 -3.18 -21.21
CA VAL A 201 4.60 -4.63 -20.96
C VAL A 201 4.64 -5.44 -22.27
N ARG A 202 3.85 -5.08 -23.30
CA ARG A 202 3.82 -5.81 -24.58
C ARG A 202 4.77 -5.27 -25.63
N GLY A 203 5.15 -4.00 -25.58
CA GLY A 203 6.13 -3.43 -26.53
C GLY A 203 7.53 -4.03 -26.40
N ARG A 204 7.83 -4.70 -25.28
CA ARG A 204 9.08 -5.44 -25.04
C ARG A 204 9.01 -6.87 -25.57
N GLU A 205 7.88 -7.56 -25.37
CA GLU A 205 7.62 -8.88 -25.97
C GLU A 205 7.73 -8.87 -27.50
N ILE A 206 7.25 -7.81 -28.18
CA ILE A 206 7.37 -7.71 -29.64
C ILE A 206 8.83 -7.51 -30.06
N ARG A 207 9.62 -6.75 -29.30
CA ARG A 207 11.05 -6.56 -29.60
C ARG A 207 11.85 -7.85 -29.39
N ASP A 208 11.54 -8.60 -28.35
CA ASP A 208 12.21 -9.88 -28.06
C ASP A 208 11.79 -10.97 -29.06
N LEU A 209 10.52 -10.98 -29.51
CA LEU A 209 10.05 -11.84 -30.58
C LEU A 209 10.68 -11.49 -31.93
N VAL A 210 10.81 -10.21 -32.28
CA VAL A 210 11.49 -9.77 -33.52
C VAL A 210 12.98 -10.13 -33.49
N ALA A 211 13.66 -9.94 -32.36
CA ALA A 211 15.06 -10.33 -32.20
C ALA A 211 15.28 -11.85 -32.29
N ALA A 212 14.36 -12.65 -31.72
CA ALA A 212 14.41 -14.12 -31.82
C ALA A 212 14.10 -14.64 -33.24
N THR A 213 13.28 -13.92 -34.01
CA THR A 213 12.93 -14.29 -35.38
C THR A 213 14.05 -13.93 -36.38
N ASP A 214 14.83 -12.87 -36.14
CA ASP A 214 15.99 -12.53 -36.97
C ASP A 214 17.17 -13.51 -36.77
N LEU A 215 17.36 -14.03 -35.56
CA LEU A 215 18.39 -15.04 -35.27
C LEU A 215 18.11 -16.41 -35.91
N THR A 216 16.83 -16.74 -36.13
CA THR A 216 16.43 -17.99 -36.81
C THR A 216 16.47 -17.87 -38.34
N ARG A 217 16.20 -16.69 -38.90
CA ARG A 217 16.29 -16.44 -40.35
C ARG A 217 17.72 -16.52 -40.89
N ASN A 218 18.72 -16.07 -40.12
CA ASN A 218 20.12 -16.11 -40.55
C ASN A 218 20.80 -17.49 -40.45
N ARG A 219 20.13 -18.50 -39.87
CA ARG A 219 20.70 -19.86 -39.75
C ARG A 219 20.38 -20.77 -40.96
N HIS A 220 19.55 -20.32 -41.89
CA HIS A 220 19.18 -21.09 -43.09
C HIS A 220 19.91 -20.68 -44.39
N HIS A 221 20.88 -19.76 -44.32
CA HIS A 221 21.69 -19.36 -45.48
C HIS A 221 23.14 -19.87 -45.49
N PHE A 222 23.52 -20.71 -44.51
CA PHE A 222 24.78 -21.45 -44.52
C PHE A 222 24.49 -22.93 -44.33
N GLY A 223 24.20 -23.60 -45.45
CA GLY A 223 24.04 -25.04 -45.59
C GLY A 223 24.16 -25.40 -47.05
#